data_AF-A0A258YV86-F1
#
_entry.id   AF-A0A258YV86-F1
#
_cell.length_a   1.000
_cell.length_b   1.000
_cell.length_c   1.000
_cell.angle_alpha   90.00
_cell.angle_beta   90.00
_cell.angle_gamma   90.00
#
_symmetry.space_group_name_H-M   'P 1'
#
loop_
_entity.id
_entity.type
_entity.pdbx_description
1 polymer ?
#
loop_
_entity_poly.entity_id
_entity_poly.type
_entity_poly.pdbx_seq_one_letter_code
_entity_poly.pdbx_strand_id
1 'polypeptide(L)'
;MLLSTPRAQAIRATQDVDVVVHALSTADYHAMEKAVESRGFRHDLSPEAPICRWVLQGVALDLMPSQPGILGFHNRWYPLAIETAAQIKLPNGMLRSSMGARS
;
A
#
# COMPACT_ATOMS: atom_id res chain seq x y z
N MET A 1 19.73 3.04 -35.19
CA MET A 1 20.37 3.46 -33.92
C MET A 1 19.56 2.84 -32.79
N LEU A 2 20.05 1.76 -32.17
CA LEU A 2 19.40 1.14 -31.00
C LEU A 2 19.82 1.91 -29.75
N LEU A 3 18.86 2.40 -28.97
CA LEU A 3 19.08 2.99 -27.65
C LEU A 3 18.78 1.94 -26.58
N SER A 4 19.79 1.16 -26.24
CA SER A 4 19.79 0.31 -25.04
C SER A 4 20.37 1.11 -23.88
N THR A 5 19.54 1.92 -23.22
CA THR A 5 19.90 2.52 -21.93
C THR A 5 19.23 1.68 -20.84
N PRO A 6 19.99 0.89 -20.05
CA PRO A 6 19.47 0.35 -18.82
C PRO A 6 19.16 1.55 -17.92
N ARG A 7 17.87 1.83 -17.71
CA ARG A 7 17.48 2.77 -16.67
C ARG A 7 17.84 2.09 -15.36
N ALA A 8 19.03 2.36 -14.85
CA ALA A 8 19.39 2.07 -13.48
C ALA A 8 18.37 2.83 -12.61
N GLN A 9 17.27 2.17 -12.27
CA GLN A 9 16.40 2.62 -11.21
C GLN A 9 17.28 2.63 -9.97
N ALA A 10 17.78 3.80 -9.60
CA ALA A 10 18.23 4.04 -8.26
C ALA A 10 17.09 3.53 -7.37
N ILE A 11 17.35 2.46 -6.61
CA ILE A 11 16.44 1.95 -5.60
C ILE A 11 16.26 3.11 -4.63
N ARG A 12 15.23 3.93 -4.84
CA ARG A 12 14.86 4.95 -3.87
C ARG A 12 14.27 4.18 -2.72
N ALA A 13 14.92 4.26 -1.56
CA ALA A 13 14.30 3.81 -0.33
C ALA A 13 12.99 4.59 -0.16
N THR A 14 11.87 3.92 -0.41
CA THR A 14 10.53 4.42 -0.14
C THR A 14 10.35 4.36 1.38
N GLN A 15 10.11 5.52 1.99
CA GLN A 15 9.82 5.61 3.43
C GLN A 15 8.33 5.40 3.73
N ASP A 16 7.55 5.20 2.68
CA ASP A 16 6.13 4.85 2.65
C ASP A 16 5.93 3.34 2.62
N VAL A 17 4.88 2.90 3.32
CA VAL A 17 4.39 1.52 3.34
C VAL A 17 3.05 1.47 2.60
N ASP A 18 3.02 0.84 1.44
CA ASP A 18 1.78 0.55 0.71
C ASP A 18 1.09 -0.69 1.27
N VAL A 19 -0.19 -0.58 1.61
CA VAL A 19 -1.01 -1.71 2.08
C VAL A 19 -2.28 -1.82 1.25
N VAL A 20 -2.43 -2.93 0.55
CA VAL A 20 -3.69 -3.28 -0.11
C VAL A 20 -4.52 -4.14 0.85
N VAL A 21 -5.72 -3.68 1.21
CA VAL A 21 -6.65 -4.41 2.07
C VAL A 21 -7.76 -5.04 1.25
N HIS A 22 -8.11 -6.28 1.59
CA HIS A 22 -9.28 -6.92 1.02
C HIS A 22 -10.54 -6.31 1.63
N ALA A 23 -11.11 -5.32 0.93
CA ALA A 23 -12.33 -4.62 1.32
C ALA A 23 -13.35 -4.78 0.19
N LEU A 24 -14.50 -5.40 0.50
CA LEU A 24 -15.56 -5.69 -0.46
C LEU A 24 -16.59 -4.56 -0.55
N SER A 25 -16.62 -3.70 0.48
CA SER A 25 -17.49 -2.53 0.56
C SER A 25 -16.78 -1.33 1.17
N THR A 26 -17.35 -0.14 0.99
CA THR A 26 -16.90 1.08 1.66
C THR A 26 -16.97 0.97 3.18
N ALA A 27 -17.94 0.23 3.72
CA ALA A 27 -18.06 -0.02 5.16
C ALA A 27 -16.88 -0.86 5.69
N ASP A 28 -16.47 -1.91 4.97
CA ASP A 28 -15.30 -2.73 5.33
C ASP A 28 -14.02 -1.89 5.33
N TYR A 29 -13.89 -1.01 4.33
CA TYR A 29 -12.76 -0.11 4.23
C TYR A 29 -12.72 0.89 5.40
N HIS A 30 -13.85 1.53 5.75
CA HIS A 30 -13.93 2.41 6.92
C HIS A 30 -13.64 1.70 8.24
N ALA A 31 -13.97 0.41 8.36
CA ALA A 31 -13.60 -0.38 9.54
C ALA A 31 -12.07 -0.53 9.64
N MET A 32 -11.37 -0.71 8.51
CA MET A 32 -9.91 -0.74 8.46
C MET A 32 -9.31 0.62 8.78
N GLU A 33 -9.88 1.71 8.26
CA GLU A 33 -9.45 3.08 8.58
C GLU A 33 -9.54 3.35 10.09
N LYS A 34 -10.65 2.99 10.74
CA LYS A 34 -10.78 3.09 12.20
C LYS A 34 -9.72 2.27 12.95
N ALA A 35 -9.40 1.08 12.44
CA ALA A 35 -8.36 0.25 13.04
C ALA A 35 -6.96 0.87 12.89
N VAL A 36 -6.68 1.56 11.79
CA VAL A 36 -5.44 2.33 11.56
C VAL A 36 -5.40 3.56 12.47
N GLU A 37 -6.50 4.31 12.55
CA GLU A 37 -6.66 5.48 13.44
C GLU A 37 -6.47 5.11 14.91
N SER A 38 -7.05 3.98 15.36
CA SER A 38 -6.91 3.50 16.74
C SER A 38 -5.47 3.17 17.14
N ARG A 39 -4.58 2.93 16.16
CA ARG A 39 -3.15 2.71 16.36
C ARG A 39 -2.33 4.02 16.36
N GLY A 40 -3.01 5.17 16.25
CA GLY A 40 -2.42 6.50 16.34
C GLY A 40 -2.10 7.15 14.99
N PHE A 41 -2.32 6.45 13.87
CA PHE A 41 -2.17 7.04 12.55
C PHE A 41 -3.23 8.12 12.31
N ARG A 42 -2.88 9.13 11.53
CA ARG A 42 -3.80 10.21 11.11
C ARG A 42 -3.75 10.36 9.61
N HIS A 43 -4.86 10.76 9.00
CA HIS A 43 -4.85 11.13 7.58
C HIS A 43 -3.84 12.26 7.33
N ASP A 44 -3.09 12.14 6.24
CA ASP A 44 -2.31 13.24 5.73
C ASP A 44 -3.24 14.22 5.00
N LEU A 45 -3.44 15.38 5.62
CA LEU A 45 -4.30 16.43 5.08
C LEU A 45 -3.50 17.46 4.26
N SER A 46 -2.23 17.16 3.95
CA SER A 46 -1.41 18.02 3.11
C SER A 46 -2.01 18.11 1.71
N PRO A 47 -1.97 19.28 1.04
CA PRO A 47 -2.67 19.49 -0.22
C PRO A 47 -2.19 18.60 -1.38
N GLU A 48 -0.99 18.05 -1.29
CA GLU A 48 -0.43 17.11 -2.29
C GLU A 48 -0.51 15.64 -1.85
N ALA A 49 -1.03 15.37 -0.65
CA ALA A 49 -1.08 14.01 -0.12
C ALA A 49 -2.23 13.21 -0.78
N PRO A 50 -1.98 11.95 -1.16
CA PRO A 50 -3.04 11.04 -1.58
C PRO A 50 -4.10 10.88 -0.48
N ILE A 51 -5.38 10.78 -0.86
CA ILE A 51 -6.49 10.59 0.09
C ILE A 51 -6.36 9.30 0.93
N CYS A 52 -5.62 8.30 0.43
CA CYS A 52 -5.33 7.05 1.13
C CYS A 52 -4.15 7.13 2.11
N ARG A 53 -3.48 8.29 2.23
CA ARG A 53 -2.26 8.41 3.01
C ARG A 53 -2.54 8.67 4.48
N TRP A 54 -1.87 7.87 5.30
CA TRP A 54 -1.86 7.95 6.76
C TRP A 54 -0.43 8.21 7.25
N VAL A 55 -0.28 8.98 8.31
CA VAL A 55 1.02 9.32 8.88
C VAL A 55 1.04 9.03 10.37
N LEU A 56 2.12 8.40 10.84
CA LEU A 56 2.44 8.22 12.25
C LEU A 56 3.94 8.44 12.45
N GLN A 57 4.31 9.45 13.24
CA GLN A 57 5.71 9.72 13.62
C GLN A 57 6.71 9.75 12.45
N GLY A 58 6.29 10.29 11.30
CA GLY A 58 7.12 10.38 10.08
C GLY A 58 7.09 9.15 9.18
N VAL A 59 6.36 8.09 9.56
CA VAL A 59 6.07 6.94 8.69
C VAL A 59 4.80 7.21 7.90
N ALA A 60 4.88 7.13 6.57
CA ALA A 60 3.73 7.19 5.68
C ALA A 60 3.18 5.78 5.40
N LEU A 61 1.87 5.63 5.42
CA LEU A 61 1.13 4.40 5.16
C LEU A 61 0.03 4.71 4.15
N ASP A 62 0.12 4.13 2.96
CA ASP A 62 -0.90 4.28 1.93
C ASP A 62 -1.84 3.07 1.98
N LEU A 63 -3.06 3.28 2.50
CA LEU A 63 -4.06 2.23 2.69
C LEU A 63 -5.00 2.18 1.50
N MET A 64 -4.94 1.12 0.70
CA MET A 64 -5.65 1.01 -0.57
C MET A 64 -6.65 -0.15 -0.55
N PRO A 65 -7.91 0.06 -0.95
CA PRO A 65 -8.89 -1.02 -1.05
C PRO A 65 -8.63 -1.91 -2.27
N SER A 66 -8.93 -3.20 -2.13
CA SER A 66 -8.81 -4.17 -3.23
C SER A 66 -9.84 -3.99 -4.35
N GLN A 67 -11.04 -3.49 -4.01
CA GLN A 67 -12.14 -3.36 -4.97
C GLN A 67 -12.20 -1.96 -5.59
N PRO A 68 -12.50 -1.86 -6.89
CA PRO A 68 -12.74 -0.58 -7.54
C PRO A 68 -13.99 0.12 -6.97
N GLY A 69 -13.96 1.45 -6.92
CA GLY A 69 -15.13 2.28 -6.54
C GLY A 69 -15.19 2.69 -5.06
N ILE A 70 -14.32 2.17 -4.20
CA ILE A 70 -14.29 2.54 -2.77
C ILE A 70 -13.65 3.92 -2.54
N LEU A 71 -12.48 4.18 -3.16
CA LEU A 71 -11.79 5.48 -3.07
C LEU A 71 -11.91 6.32 -4.35
N GLY A 72 -12.74 5.91 -5.32
CA GLY A 72 -12.88 6.60 -6.61
C GLY A 72 -11.71 6.39 -7.59
N PHE A 73 -10.61 5.77 -7.17
CA PHE A 73 -9.54 5.27 -8.03
C PHE A 73 -9.29 3.78 -7.78
N HIS A 74 -8.84 3.07 -8.80
CA HIS A 74 -8.51 1.65 -8.71
C HIS A 74 -7.23 1.38 -9.49
N ASN A 75 -6.38 0.52 -8.96
CA ASN A 75 -5.22 0.03 -9.69
C ASN A 75 -5.53 -1.38 -10.19
N ARG A 76 -5.42 -1.57 -11.51
CA ARG A 76 -5.62 -2.87 -12.17
C ARG A 76 -4.72 -4.00 -11.63
N TRP A 77 -3.64 -3.64 -10.94
CA TRP A 77 -2.70 -4.60 -10.37
C TRP A 77 -3.11 -5.12 -8.99
N TYR A 78 -4.12 -4.54 -8.30
CA TYR A 78 -4.51 -4.97 -6.96
C TYR A 78 -5.05 -6.41 -6.85
N PRO A 79 -5.84 -6.94 -7.80
CA PRO A 79 -6.24 -8.35 -7.74
C PRO A 79 -5.02 -9.29 -7.81
N LEU A 80 -4.13 -9.04 -8.78
CA LEU A 80 -2.90 -9.82 -8.93
C LEU A 80 -1.98 -9.69 -7.71
N ALA A 81 -1.92 -8.50 -7.11
CA ALA A 81 -1.17 -8.22 -5.90
C ALA A 81 -1.60 -9.09 -4.72
N ILE A 82 -2.92 -9.25 -4.56
CA ILE A 82 -3.51 -10.06 -3.49
C ILE A 82 -3.29 -11.55 -3.79
N GLU A 83 -3.53 -11.97 -5.03
CA GLU A 83 -3.36 -13.37 -5.45
C GLU A 83 -1.91 -13.85 -5.34
N THR A 84 -0.95 -12.99 -5.65
CA THR A 84 0.48 -13.34 -5.68
C THR A 84 1.24 -12.93 -4.42
N ALA A 85 0.54 -12.47 -3.38
CA ALA A 85 1.18 -12.04 -2.15
C ALA A 85 1.87 -13.23 -1.46
N ALA A 86 3.18 -13.13 -1.27
CA ALA A 86 3.97 -14.14 -0.58
C ALA A 86 3.98 -13.85 0.92
N GLN A 87 3.76 -14.88 1.76
CA GLN A 87 3.93 -14.75 3.20
C GLN A 87 5.41 -14.79 3.57
N ILE A 88 5.90 -13.68 4.10
CA ILE A 88 7.23 -13.55 4.68
C ILE A 88 7.09 -13.57 6.20
N LYS A 89 7.80 -14.49 6.84
CA LYS A 89 7.92 -14.53 8.29
C LYS A 89 8.99 -13.53 8.71
N LEU A 90 8.59 -12.53 9.49
CA LEU A 90 9.51 -11.57 10.06
C LEU A 90 10.34 -12.21 11.19
N PRO A 91 11.51 -11.66 11.51
CA PRO A 91 12.39 -12.17 12.58
C PRO A 91 11.71 -12.23 13.96
N ASN A 92 10.67 -11.44 14.19
CA ASN A 92 9.87 -11.43 15.41
C ASN A 92 8.73 -12.47 15.41
N GLY A 93 8.65 -13.34 14.40
CA GLY A 93 7.62 -14.37 14.27
C GLY A 93 6.31 -13.92 13.61
N MET A 94 6.16 -12.63 13.28
CA MET A 94 4.96 -12.09 12.61
C MET A 94 4.96 -12.44 11.12
N LEU A 95 3.82 -12.88 10.58
CA LEU A 95 3.65 -13.12 9.15
C LEU A 95 3.23 -11.82 8.45
N ARG A 96 3.91 -11.43 7.38
CA ARG A 96 3.50 -10.35 6.47
C ARG A 96 3.32 -10.89 5.07
N SER A 97 2.26 -10.49 4.38
CA SER A 97 2.11 -10.78 2.96
C SER A 97 2.73 -9.64 2.15
N SER A 98 3.65 -9.94 1.24
CA SER A 98 4.30 -8.95 0.36
C SER A 98 4.31 -9.43 -1.09
N MET A 99 4.15 -8.50 -2.02
CA MET A 99 4.25 -8.78 -3.45
C MET A 99 5.73 -8.87 -3.85
N GLY A 100 6.16 -10.00 -4.41
CA GLY A 100 7.53 -10.16 -4.89
C GLY A 100 7.72 -9.44 -6.23
N ALA A 101 8.66 -8.50 -6.30
CA ALA A 101 9.19 -8.03 -7.57
C ALA A 101 9.92 -9.20 -8.23
N ARG A 102 9.31 -9.83 -9.24
CA ARG A 102 10.00 -10.84 -10.03
C ARG A 102 11.12 -10.14 -10.81
N SER A 103 12.35 -10.51 -10.47
CA SER A 103 13.62 -10.15 -11.11
C SER A 103 13.67 -10.55 -12.57
#